data_AF-A0A969X5Y8-F1
#
_entry.id   AF-A0A969X5Y8-F1
#
_cell.length_a   1.000
_cell.length_b   1.000
_cell.length_c   1.000
_cell.angle_alpha   90.00
_cell.angle_beta   90.00
_cell.angle_gamma   90.00
#
_symmetry.space_group_name_H-M   'P 1'
#
loop_
_entity.id
_entity.type
_entity.pdbx_description
1 polymer ?
#
loop_
_entity_poly.entity_id
_entity_poly.type
_entity_poly.pdbx_seq_one_letter_code
_entity_poly.pdbx_strand_id
1 'polypeptide(L)' 'PIAAPGLASIEAALYPADVDYFFFVAKEDGTGEHYFSRTLEEHNSYKLKVQQNR' A
#
# COMPACT_ATOMS: atom_id res chain seq x y z
N PRO A 1 19.96 4.98 0.47
CA PRO A 1 18.86 4.59 -0.44
C PRO A 1 19.17 3.25 -1.12
N ILE A 2 18.18 2.38 -1.31
CA ILE A 2 18.35 1.12 -2.06
C ILE A 2 18.36 1.40 -3.59
N ALA A 3 17.78 2.52 -4.04
CA ALA A 3 17.77 2.99 -5.42
C ALA A 3 17.82 4.53 -5.51
N ALA A 4 17.97 5.08 -6.72
CA ALA A 4 17.87 6.51 -6.99
C ALA A 4 16.38 6.92 -7.11
N PRO A 5 15.82 7.72 -6.18
CA PRO A 5 14.41 8.10 -6.22
C PRO A 5 14.14 9.12 -7.33
N GLY A 6 12.99 8.96 -8.00
CA GLY A 6 12.46 9.99 -8.90
C GLY A 6 11.83 11.16 -8.14
N LEU A 7 11.50 12.24 -8.85
CA LEU A 7 10.91 13.45 -8.26
C LEU A 7 9.67 13.14 -7.41
N ALA A 8 8.72 12.36 -7.95
CA ALA A 8 7.49 11.99 -7.25
C ALA A 8 7.76 11.25 -5.92
N SER A 9 8.80 10.41 -5.85
CA SER A 9 9.18 9.72 -4.62
C SER A 9 9.78 10.68 -3.58
N ILE A 10 10.52 11.70 -4.02
CA ILE A 10 11.06 12.74 -3.15
C ILE A 10 9.92 13.59 -2.59
N GLU A 11 8.98 14.00 -3.44
CA GLU A 11 7.80 14.78 -3.03
C GLU A 11 6.95 14.01 -2.01
N ALA A 12 6.66 12.73 -2.25
CA ALA A 12 5.90 11.90 -1.32
C ALA A 12 6.60 11.73 0.04
N ALA A 13 7.93 11.72 0.07
CA ALA A 13 8.69 11.63 1.31
C ALA A 13 8.70 12.96 2.10
N LEU A 14 8.70 14.10 1.40
CA LEU A 14 8.66 15.43 2.03
C LEU A 14 7.25 15.85 2.45
N TYR A 15 6.25 15.49 1.66
CA TYR A 15 4.85 15.88 1.80
C TYR A 15 3.95 14.65 1.74
N PRO A 16 3.98 13.79 2.79
CA PRO A 16 3.14 12.62 2.83
C PRO A 16 1.66 13.00 2.94
N ALA A 17 0.78 12.07 2.55
CA ALA A 17 -0.64 12.20 2.83
C ALA A 17 -0.90 12.14 4.34
N ASP A 18 -1.82 12.97 4.84
CA ASP A 18 -2.23 12.97 6.25
C ASP A 18 -3.29 11.87 6.48
N VAL A 19 -2.84 10.66 6.75
CA VAL A 19 -3.68 9.45 6.87
C VAL A 19 -3.14 8.46 7.91
N ASP A 20 -4.04 7.83 8.66
CA ASP A 20 -3.71 6.84 9.69
C ASP A 20 -3.60 5.41 9.16
N TYR A 21 -2.95 5.21 8.01
CA TYR A 21 -2.74 3.87 7.46
C TYR A 21 -1.40 3.30 7.92
N PHE A 22 -1.43 2.09 8.47
CA PHE A 22 -0.23 1.40 8.95
C PHE A 22 0.14 0.19 8.10
N PHE A 23 -0.79 -0.31 7.29
CA PHE A 23 -0.60 -1.50 6.47
C PHE A 23 -1.12 -1.28 5.06
N PHE A 24 -0.47 -1.90 4.09
CA PHE A 24 -0.94 -1.98 2.71
C PHE A 24 -0.71 -3.39 2.13
N VAL A 25 -1.53 -3.78 1.15
CA VAL A 25 -1.35 -5.00 0.37
C VAL A 25 -1.79 -4.76 -1.07
N ALA A 26 -1.02 -5.23 -2.06
CA ALA A 26 -1.39 -5.13 -3.46
C ALA A 26 -2.66 -5.94 -3.74
N LYS A 27 -3.57 -5.45 -4.58
CA LYS A 27 -4.86 -6.13 -4.85
C LYS A 27 -4.73 -7.42 -5.66
N GLU A 28 -3.61 -7.62 -6.36
CA GLU A 28 -3.31 -8.74 -7.28
C GLU A 28 -4.42 -9.03 -8.33
N ASP A 29 -5.27 -8.06 -8.65
CA ASP A 29 -6.37 -8.16 -9.63
C ASP A 29 -6.03 -7.56 -11.01
N GLY A 30 -4.75 -7.23 -11.23
CA GLY A 30 -4.26 -6.62 -12.47
C GLY A 30 -4.43 -5.10 -12.57
N THR A 31 -5.07 -4.44 -11.58
CA THR A 31 -5.29 -2.98 -11.59
C THR A 31 -4.03 -2.18 -11.23
N GLY A 32 -3.07 -2.79 -10.54
CA GLY A 32 -1.91 -2.09 -9.98
C GLY A 32 -2.22 -1.32 -8.69
N GLU A 33 -3.41 -1.50 -8.10
CA GLU A 33 -3.83 -0.82 -6.88
C GLU A 33 -3.45 -1.56 -5.59
N HIS A 34 -3.61 -0.87 -4.46
CA HIS A 34 -3.38 -1.40 -3.12
C HIS A 34 -4.63 -1.23 -2.25
N TYR A 35 -4.83 -2.15 -1.31
CA TYR A 35 -5.66 -1.91 -0.12
C TYR A 35 -4.80 -1.28 0.97
N PHE A 36 -5.34 -0.28 1.68
CA PHE A 36 -4.73 0.35 2.85
C PHE A 36 -5.59 0.08 4.09
N SER A 37 -4.97 -0.11 5.25
CA SER A 37 -5.66 -0.49 6.49
C SER A 37 -5.00 0.14 7.73
N ARG A 38 -5.82 0.37 8.76
CA ARG A 38 -5.38 0.94 10.05
C ARG A 38 -5.04 -0.13 11.07
N THR A 39 -5.67 -1.31 10.96
CA THR A 39 -5.46 -2.39 11.92
C THR A 39 -4.87 -3.62 11.25
N LEU A 40 -4.21 -4.46 12.05
CA LEU A 40 -3.70 -5.75 11.60
C LEU A 40 -4.84 -6.68 11.17
N GLU A 41 -6.00 -6.59 11.81
CA GLU A 41 -7.19 -7.38 11.46
C GLU A 41 -7.71 -7.03 10.06
N GLU A 42 -7.85 -5.73 9.76
CA GLU A 42 -8.22 -5.26 8.42
C GLU A 42 -7.21 -5.73 7.36
N HIS A 43 -5.91 -5.56 7.64
CA HIS A 43 -4.84 -6.02 6.74
C HIS A 43 -4.94 -7.51 6.43
N ASN A 44 -5.14 -8.34 7.46
CA ASN A 44 -5.29 -9.79 7.30
C ASN A 44 -6.55 -10.14 6.49
N SER A 45 -7.65 -9.41 6.68
CA SER A 45 -8.85 -9.58 5.87
C SER A 45 -8.60 -9.27 4.39
N TYR A 46 -7.85 -8.20 4.08
CA TYR A 46 -7.48 -7.86 2.71
C TYR A 46 -6.52 -8.89 2.11
N LYS A 47 -5.57 -9.40 2.89
CA LYS A 47 -4.71 -10.50 2.44
C LYS A 47 -5.49 -11.74 2.04
N LEU A 48 -6.53 -12.11 2.78
CA LEU A 48 -7.40 -13.24 2.43
C LEU A 48 -8.15 -12.98 1.12
N LYS A 49 -8.64 -11.74 0.89
CA LYS A 49 -9.28 -11.36 -0.38
C LYS A 49 -8.30 -11.43 -1.56
N VAL A 50 -7.08 -10.92 -1.37
CA VAL A 50 -6.04 -10.94 -2.41
C VAL A 50 -5.68 -12.39 -2.80
N GLN A 51 -5.58 -13.30 -1.83
CA GLN A 51 -5.31 -14.72 -2.10
C GLN A 51 -6.40 -15.41 -2.92
N GLN A 52 -7.65 -14.93 -2.89
CA GLN A 52 -8.75 -15.45 -3.69
C GLN A 52 -8.72 -14.93 -5.14
N ASN A 53 -8.07 -13.78 -5.37
CA ASN A 53 -7.96 -13.15 -6.69
C ASN A 53 -6.80 -13.69 -7.53
N ARG A 54 -5.96 -14.55 -6.94
CA ARG A 54 -4.78 -15.14 -7.57
C ARG A 54 -5.09 -16.46 -8.27
#